data_AF-A0A7C5DH69-F1
#
_entry.id   AF-A0A7C5DH69-F1
#
_cell.length_a   1.000
_cell.length_b   1.000
_cell.length_c   1.000
_cell.angle_alpha   90.00
_cell.angle_beta   90.00
_cell.angle_gamma   90.00
#
_symmetry.space_group_name_H-M   'P 1'
#
loop_
_entity.id
_entity.type
_entity.pdbx_description
1 polymer ?
#
loop_
_entity_poly.entity_id
_entity_poly.type
_entity_poly.pdbx_seq_one_letter_code
_entity_poly.pdbx_strand_id
1 'polypeptide(L)' 'NKEWLGREVDKDLINELVELEKKFSISPAGEGGEIETSVLDAPFFKKKIRILEYEIVAEEHSGLFLIRKAELVDK' A
#
# COMPACT_ATOMS: atom_id res chain seq x y z
N ASN A 1 5.70 14.16 -0.58
CA ASN A 1 4.34 13.76 -0.98
C ASN A 1 4.00 12.50 -0.20
N LYS A 2 3.25 12.59 0.91
CA LYS A 2 3.02 11.46 1.86
C LYS A 2 1.72 10.70 1.58
N GLU A 3 0.92 11.20 0.63
CA GLU A 3 -0.46 10.79 0.40
C GLU A 3 -0.59 9.36 -0.14
N TRP A 4 0.48 8.79 -0.70
CA TRP A 4 0.52 7.41 -1.22
C TRP A 4 0.63 6.34 -0.13
N LEU A 5 1.19 6.68 1.03
CA LEU A 5 1.56 5.71 2.05
C LEU A 5 0.34 5.34 2.89
N GLY A 6 -0.01 4.04 2.90
CA GLY A 6 -1.15 3.53 3.65
C GLY A 6 -2.49 3.59 2.91
N ARG A 7 -2.49 3.97 1.63
CA ARG A 7 -3.70 3.86 0.80
C ARG A 7 -4.08 2.39 0.59
N GLU A 8 -5.38 2.13 0.59
CA GLU A 8 -5.92 0.84 0.17
C GLU A 8 -5.80 0.71 -1.35
N VAL A 9 -5.48 -0.50 -1.82
CA VAL A 9 -5.43 -0.80 -3.25
C VAL A 9 -6.85 -1.06 -3.75
N ASP A 10 -7.54 0.04 -4.07
CA ASP A 10 -8.87 0.04 -4.66
C ASP A 10 -8.83 0.39 -6.17
N LYS A 11 -10.01 0.45 -6.79
CA LYS A 11 -10.13 0.77 -8.22
C LYS A 11 -9.63 2.19 -8.55
N ASP A 12 -9.76 3.12 -7.62
CA ASP A 12 -9.39 4.51 -7.85
C ASP A 12 -7.87 4.67 -7.81
N LEU A 13 -7.19 4.02 -6.85
CA LEU A 13 -5.73 3.92 -6.82
C LEU A 13 -5.20 3.24 -8.08
N ILE A 14 -5.81 2.14 -8.52
CA ILE A 14 -5.40 1.43 -9.74
C ILE A 14 -5.50 2.35 -10.97
N ASN A 15 -6.60 3.08 -11.12
CA ASN A 15 -6.76 4.04 -12.23
C ASN A 15 -5.69 5.14 -12.17
N GLU A 16 -5.38 5.65 -10.98
CA GLU A 16 -4.33 6.66 -10.80
C GLU A 16 -2.95 6.13 -11.19
N LEU A 17 -2.61 4.90 -10.81
CA LEU A 17 -1.35 4.24 -11.20
C LEU A 17 -1.24 4.04 -12.71
N VAL A 18 -2.34 3.67 -13.38
CA VAL A 18 -2.39 3.54 -14.86
C VAL A 18 -2.19 4.89 -15.55
N GLU A 19 -2.71 6.00 -15.00
CA GLU A 19 -2.43 7.33 -15.55
C GLU A 19 -0.97 7.76 -15.31
N LEU A 20 -0.38 7.38 -14.17
CA LEU A 20 1.03 7.65 -13.89
C LEU A 20 1.98 6.85 -14.78
N GLU A 21 1.66 5.60 -15.13
CA GLU A 21 2.41 4.81 -16.11
C GLU A 21 2.56 5.57 -17.43
N LYS A 22 1.49 6.20 -17.93
CA LYS A 22 1.53 6.98 -19.18
C LYS A 22 2.47 8.18 -19.11
N LYS A 23 2.66 8.76 -17.91
CA LYS A 23 3.43 10.00 -17.71
C LYS A 23 4.89 9.74 -17.32
N PHE A 24 5.13 8.70 -16.53
CA PHE A 24 6.41 8.45 -15.88
C PHE A 24 6.96 7.05 -16.14
N SER A 25 6.22 6.19 -16.86
CA SER A 25 6.61 4.81 -17.18
C SER A 25 6.89 3.96 -15.94
N ILE A 26 6.23 4.24 -14.82
CA ILE A 26 6.23 3.37 -13.64
C ILE A 26 5.44 2.10 -13.94
N SER A 27 5.82 0.97 -13.34
CA SER A 27 4.97 -0.22 -13.35
C SER A 27 3.77 -0.04 -12.40
N PRO A 28 2.51 -0.12 -12.86
CA PRO A 28 1.34 -0.08 -11.97
C PRO A 28 1.31 -1.22 -10.95
N ALA A 29 1.96 -2.34 -11.26
CA ALA A 29 2.09 -3.49 -10.37
C ALA A 29 3.30 -3.40 -9.42
N GLY A 30 4.19 -2.43 -9.62
CA GLY A 30 5.40 -2.25 -8.81
C GLY A 30 6.52 -3.25 -9.10
N GLU A 31 6.56 -3.87 -10.29
CA GLU A 31 7.57 -4.90 -10.63
C GLU A 31 9.02 -4.39 -10.57
N GLY A 32 9.23 -3.09 -10.75
CA GLY A 32 10.54 -2.43 -10.65
C GLY A 32 10.90 -2.00 -9.22
N GLY A 33 10.09 -2.32 -8.21
CA GLY A 33 10.26 -1.88 -6.83
C GLY A 33 9.76 -0.45 -6.58
N GLU A 34 8.92 0.10 -7.47
CA GLU A 34 8.34 1.44 -7.32
C GLU A 34 7.38 1.52 -6.14
N ILE A 35 6.68 0.42 -5.84
CA ILE A 35 5.75 0.28 -4.73
C ILE A 35 5.87 -1.10 -4.09
N GLU A 36 5.65 -1.15 -2.77
CA GLU A 36 5.42 -2.39 -2.04
C GLU A 36 4.04 -2.34 -1.38
N THR A 37 3.41 -3.50 -1.22
CA THR A 37 2.07 -3.64 -0.63
C THR A 37 2.05 -4.68 0.48
N SER A 38 1.07 -4.58 1.37
CA SER A 38 0.82 -5.57 2.43
C SER A 38 -0.64 -6.02 2.36
N VAL A 39 -0.87 -7.32 2.24
CA VAL A 39 -2.21 -7.91 2.17
C VAL A 39 -2.78 -8.05 3.58
N LEU A 40 -3.80 -7.26 3.90
CA LEU A 40 -4.44 -7.27 5.23
C LEU A 40 -5.57 -8.29 5.36
N ASP A 41 -6.22 -8.62 4.25
CA ASP A 41 -7.23 -9.67 4.18
C ASP A 41 -7.23 -10.35 2.79
N ALA A 42 -7.50 -11.65 2.77
CA ALA A 42 -7.61 -12.46 1.56
C ALA A 42 -8.62 -13.59 1.79
N PRO A 43 -9.32 -14.12 0.76
CA PRO A 43 -10.36 -15.12 0.93
C PRO A 43 -9.95 -16.34 1.77
N PHE A 44 -8.70 -16.80 1.63
CA PHE A 44 -8.15 -17.96 2.33
C PHE A 44 -7.61 -17.66 3.73
N PHE A 45 -7.56 -16.40 4.17
CA PHE A 45 -7.24 -16.07 5.55
C PHE A 45 -8.38 -16.53 6.49
N LYS A 46 -8.06 -16.95 7.72
CA LYS A 46 -9.06 -17.28 8.75
C LYS A 46 -9.54 -16.06 9.53
N LYS A 47 -8.71 -15.02 9.60
CA LYS A 47 -8.90 -13.75 10.29
C LYS A 47 -8.27 -12.65 9.45
N LYS A 48 -8.77 -11.41 9.56
CA LYS A 48 -8.16 -10.25 8.91
C LYS A 48 -7.16 -9.57 9.84
N ILE A 49 -6.18 -8.88 9.26
CA ILE A 49 -5.17 -8.11 9.99
C ILE A 49 -5.70 -6.68 10.16
N ARG A 50 -5.93 -6.27 11.41
CA ARG A 50 -6.26 -4.88 11.75
C ARG A 50 -4.99 -4.16 12.19
N ILE A 51 -4.61 -3.11 11.45
CA ILE A 51 -3.52 -2.21 11.86
C ILE A 51 -4.00 -1.36 13.02
N LEU A 52 -3.19 -1.30 14.09
CA LEU A 52 -3.49 -0.54 15.30
C LEU A 52 -2.64 0.72 15.42
N GLU A 53 -1.36 0.59 15.09
CA GLU A 53 -0.38 1.67 15.21
C GLU A 53 0.57 1.60 14.01
N TYR A 54 0.82 2.75 13.39
CA TYR A 54 1.74 2.88 12.27
C TYR A 54 2.50 4.21 12.34
N GLU A 55 3.57 4.29 11.57
CA GLU A 55 4.37 5.50 11.38
C GLU A 55 4.59 5.74 9.89
N ILE A 56 4.60 7.00 9.47
CA ILE A 56 5.01 7.40 8.14
C ILE A 56 6.46 7.89 8.18
N VAL A 57 7.36 7.11 7.59
CA VAL A 57 8.75 7.53 7.37
C VAL A 57 8.85 7.96 5.92
N ALA A 58 9.12 9.24 5.66
CA ALA A 58 9.19 9.78 4.31
C ALA A 58 10.52 10.47 4.07
N GLU A 59 11.12 10.18 2.92
CA GLU A 59 12.31 10.85 2.40
C GLU A 59 11.92 11.67 1.16
N GLU A 60 12.90 12.26 0.48
CA GLU A 60 12.65 13.16 -0.66
C GLU A 60 11.99 12.42 -1.85
N HIS A 61 12.34 11.15 -2.05
CA HIS A 61 11.89 10.35 -3.21
C HIS A 61 11.33 8.97 -2.85
N SER A 62 11.26 8.64 -1.57
CA SER A 62 10.77 7.36 -1.08
C SER A 62 9.95 7.53 0.19
N GLY A 63 9.22 6.50 0.56
CA GLY A 63 8.47 6.52 1.80
C GLY A 63 8.06 5.12 2.24
N LEU A 64 7.83 4.98 3.53
CA LEU A 64 7.49 3.73 4.19
C LEU A 64 6.28 3.95 5.10
N PHE A 65 5.26 3.12 4.90
CA PHE A 65 4.16 2.94 5.85
C PHE A 65 4.54 1.84 6.84
N LEU A 66 5.11 2.23 7.98
CA LEU A 66 5.68 1.29 8.94
C LEU A 66 4.61 0.85 9.96
N ILE A 67 4.07 -0.35 9.80
CA ILE A 67 3.14 -0.95 10.77
C ILE A 67 3.92 -1.31 12.04
N ARG A 68 3.64 -0.59 13.14
CA ARG A 68 4.25 -0.83 14.46
C ARG A 68 3.50 -1.89 15.24
N LYS A 69 2.19 -1.95 15.09
CA LYS A 69 1.31 -2.89 15.79
C LYS A 69 0.10 -3.24 14.94
N ALA A 70 -0.22 -4.52 14.92
CA ALA A 70 -1.42 -5.06 14.30
C ALA A 70 -1.94 -6.24 15.11
N GLU A 71 -3.20 -6.61 14.88
CA GLU A 71 -3.82 -7.78 15.51
C GLU A 71 -4.67 -8.56 14.51
N LEU A 72 -5.01 -9.79 14.87
CA LEU A 72 -5.94 -10.62 14.12
C LEU A 72 -7.36 -10.44 14.65
N VAL A 73 -8.29 -10.02 13.79
CA VAL A 73 -9.71 -9.91 14.11
C VAL A 73 -10.54 -10.84 13.23
N ASP A 74 -11.71 -11.24 13.72
CA ASP A 74 -12.63 -12.04 12.91
C ASP A 74 -13.08 -11.25 11.67
N LYS A 75 -13.37 -11.97 10.59
CA LYS A 75 -13.66 -11.39 9.27
C LYS A 75 -14.99 -10.65 9.27
#